data_AF-A0A7C5K7N1-F1
#
_entry.id   AF-A0A7C5K7N1-F1
#
_cell.length_a   1.000
_cell.length_b   1.000
_cell.length_c   1.000
_cell.angle_alpha   90.00
_cell.angle_beta   90.00
_cell.angle_gamma   90.00
#
_symmetry.space_group_name_H-M   'P 1'
#
loop_
_entity.id
_entity.type
_entity.pdbx_description
1 polymer ?
#
loop_
_entity_poly.entity_id
_entity_poly.type
_entity_poly.pdbx_seq_one_letter_code
_entity_poly.pdbx_strand_id
1 'polypeptide(L)'
;TFSDARRFSKEEFLNYKDWLTKNVGVCEYKLWTRLAVMREKKTIGFVGWASYEIKDKDSEWNKVTVMLAKYAEYSNIGGNKTAGCGMARLKHY
;
A
#
# COMPACT_ATOMS: atom_id res chain seq x y z
N THR A 1 21.01 -0.16 -19.29
CA THR A 1 21.26 -0.63 -17.92
C THR A 1 20.16 -0.05 -17.06
N PHE A 2 19.12 -0.83 -16.73
CA PHE A 2 17.98 -0.32 -15.96
C PHE A 2 18.07 -0.79 -14.50
N SER A 3 17.99 0.21 -13.62
CA SER A 3 17.93 0.21 -12.16
C SER A 3 19.24 0.04 -11.38
N ASP A 4 19.79 1.18 -10.97
CA ASP A 4 20.29 1.34 -9.60
C ASP A 4 19.08 1.23 -8.66
N ALA A 5 18.66 0.00 -8.36
CA ALA A 5 17.53 -0.26 -7.47
C ALA A 5 17.94 0.10 -6.04
N ARG A 6 17.75 1.37 -5.64
CA ARG A 6 17.91 1.79 -4.25
C ARG A 6 17.09 0.88 -3.36
N ARG A 7 17.77 0.10 -2.52
CA ARG A 7 17.17 -0.77 -1.53
C ARG A 7 17.15 -0.03 -0.20
N PHE A 8 15.97 0.13 0.39
CA PHE A 8 15.86 0.67 1.74
C PHE A 8 16.59 -0.25 2.73
N SER A 9 17.42 0.35 3.55
CA SER A 9 18.04 -0.30 4.70
C SER A 9 16.98 -0.66 5.76
N LYS A 10 17.37 -1.51 6.72
CA LYS A 10 16.52 -1.85 7.86
C LYS A 10 16.17 -0.61 8.70
N GLU A 11 17.11 0.32 8.84
CA GLU A 11 16.91 1.55 9.59
C GLU A 11 15.92 2.48 8.89
N GLU A 12 16.08 2.70 7.57
CA GLU A 12 15.13 3.48 6.78
C GLU A 12 13.71 2.88 6.85
N PHE A 13 13.60 1.55 6.83
CA PHE A 13 12.30 0.89 7.00
C PHE A 13 11.67 1.19 8.37
N LEU A 14 12.44 1.13 9.46
CA LEU A 14 11.94 1.43 10.80
C LEU A 14 11.54 2.90 10.93
N ASN A 15 12.35 3.81 10.39
CA ASN A 15 12.07 5.25 10.39
C ASN A 15 10.81 5.58 9.56
N TYR A 16 10.66 4.96 8.39
CA TYR A 16 9.47 5.12 7.57
C TYR A 16 8.21 4.59 8.27
N LYS A 17 8.31 3.41 8.91
CA LYS A 17 7.20 2.84 9.68
C LYS A 17 6.79 3.76 10.84
N ASP A 18 7.75 4.28 11.60
CA ASP A 18 7.49 5.23 12.68
C ASP A 18 6.84 6.51 12.15
N TRP A 19 7.37 7.08 11.06
CA TRP A 19 6.78 8.25 10.41
C TRP A 19 5.33 8.02 9.95
N LEU A 20 5.03 6.86 9.35
CA LEU A 20 3.66 6.50 8.95
C LEU A 20 2.69 6.52 10.14
N THR A 21 3.09 5.93 11.28
CA THR A 21 2.22 5.87 12.47
C THR A 21 1.92 7.23 13.08
N LYS A 22 2.79 8.22 12.87
CA LYS A 22 2.62 9.59 13.41
C LYS A 22 1.88 10.51 12.45
N ASN A 23 2.01 10.29 11.14
CA ASN A 23 1.62 11.28 10.13
C ASN A 23 0.49 10.85 9.21
N VAL A 24 0.13 9.56 9.16
CA VAL A 24 -0.90 9.04 8.25
C VAL A 24 -2.10 8.54 9.04
N GLY A 25 -3.28 9.07 8.73
CA GLY A 25 -4.55 8.65 9.30
C GLY A 25 -5.54 8.19 8.23
N VAL A 26 -6.44 7.26 8.57
CA VAL A 26 -7.59 6.92 7.73
C VAL A 26 -8.71 7.91 8.05
N CYS A 27 -9.23 8.59 7.04
CA CYS A 27 -10.31 9.57 7.21
C CYS A 27 -11.67 8.99 6.83
N GLU A 28 -11.71 8.25 5.73
CA GLU A 28 -12.94 7.67 5.19
C GLU A 28 -12.63 6.30 4.59
N TYR A 29 -13.61 5.41 4.60
CA TYR A 29 -13.51 4.15 3.89
C TYR A 29 -14.87 3.55 3.61
N LYS A 30 -14.92 2.69 2.59
CA LYS A 30 -16.04 1.80 2.33
C LYS A 30 -15.46 0.45 1.94
N LEU A 31 -15.49 -0.51 2.87
CA LEU A 31 -14.84 -1.81 2.73
C LEU A 31 -15.84 -2.94 2.97
N TRP A 32 -15.64 -4.05 2.27
CA TRP A 32 -16.37 -5.30 2.50
C TRP A 32 -15.39 -6.46 2.54
N THR A 33 -15.57 -7.33 3.54
CA THR A 33 -14.88 -8.61 3.59
C THR A 33 -15.39 -9.52 2.48
N ARG A 34 -14.47 -10.20 1.78
CA ARG A 34 -14.76 -11.15 0.71
C ARG A 34 -13.92 -12.42 0.88
N LEU A 35 -14.56 -13.56 0.62
CA LEU A 35 -13.90 -14.85 0.49
C LEU A 35 -13.47 -15.02 -0.97
N ALA A 36 -12.17 -15.19 -1.19
CA ALA A 36 -11.62 -15.61 -2.47
C ALA A 36 -11.34 -17.12 -2.43
N VAL A 37 -11.89 -17.86 -3.40
CA VAL A 37 -11.69 -19.30 -3.56
C VAL A 37 -10.78 -19.55 -4.75
N MET A 38 -9.62 -20.15 -4.50
CA MET A 38 -8.57 -20.45 -5.48
C MET A 38 -8.35 -21.97 -5.52
N ARG A 39 -9.17 -22.66 -6.32
CA ARG A 39 -9.24 -24.14 -6.34
C ARG A 39 -9.47 -24.67 -4.91
N GLU A 40 -8.47 -25.31 -4.32
CA GLU A 40 -8.53 -25.89 -2.97
C GLU A 40 -8.21 -24.88 -1.85
N LYS A 41 -7.59 -23.73 -2.19
CA LYS A 41 -7.21 -22.71 -1.20
C LYS A 41 -8.28 -21.64 -1.06
N LYS A 42 -8.54 -21.24 0.17
CA LYS A 42 -9.44 -20.13 0.50
C LYS A 42 -8.64 -19.02 1.16
N THR A 43 -8.96 -17.76 0.83
CA THR A 43 -8.36 -16.59 1.48
C THR A 43 -9.45 -15.57 1.74
N ILE A 44 -9.41 -14.96 2.92
CA ILE A 44 -10.31 -13.86 3.28
C ILE A 44 -9.53 -12.55 3.12
N GLY A 45 -10.13 -11.59 2.42
CA GLY A 45 -9.58 -10.26 2.23
C GLY A 45 -10.70 -9.22 2.22
N PHE A 46 -10.35 -7.98 1.85
CA PHE A 46 -11.29 -6.87 1.73
C PHE A 46 -11.28 -6.32 0.31
N VAL A 47 -12.43 -5.76 -0.11
CA VAL A 47 -12.58 -4.98 -1.34
C VAL A 47 -13.23 -3.65 -0.98
N GLY A 48 -12.93 -2.60 -1.74
CA GLY A 48 -13.50 -1.27 -1.53
C GLY A 48 -12.44 -0.18 -1.65
N TRP A 49 -12.61 0.90 -0.91
CA TRP A 49 -11.69 2.05 -0.91
C TRP A 49 -11.49 2.61 0.50
N ALA A 50 -10.36 3.27 0.70
CA ALA A 50 -10.04 4.06 1.89
C ALA A 50 -9.31 5.35 1.46
N SER A 51 -9.64 6.45 2.11
CA SER A 51 -9.00 7.75 1.96
C SER A 51 -8.11 8.01 3.18
N TYR A 52 -6.91 8.51 2.92
CA TYR A 52 -5.92 8.79 3.96
C TYR A 52 -5.59 10.28 3.97
N GLU A 53 -5.42 10.83 5.18
CA GLU A 53 -4.83 12.15 5.37
C GLU A 53 -3.38 12.01 5.81
N ILE A 54 -2.53 12.86 5.24
CA ILE A 54 -1.11 12.96 5.55
C ILE A 54 -0.84 14.36 6.08
N LYS A 55 -0.38 14.46 7.33
CA LYS A 55 -0.09 15.74 7.99
C LYS A 55 1.19 16.38 7.48
N ASP A 56 2.26 15.59 7.37
CA ASP A 56 3.60 16.05 7.00
C ASP A 56 3.84 15.93 5.48
N LYS A 57 3.21 16.83 4.71
CA LYS A 57 3.17 16.74 3.24
C LYS A 57 4.51 17.02 2.55
N ASP A 58 5.39 17.79 3.17
CA ASP A 58 6.66 18.22 2.56
C ASP A 58 7.81 17.22 2.79
N SER A 59 7.60 16.23 3.66
CA SER A 59 8.58 15.20 3.97
C SER A 59 8.90 14.28 2.79
N GLU A 60 10.16 13.85 2.71
CA GLU A 60 10.60 12.80 1.77
C GLU A 60 9.80 11.51 1.95
N TRP A 61 9.33 11.21 3.17
CA TRP A 61 8.48 10.04 3.41
C TRP A 61 7.10 10.16 2.78
N ASN A 62 6.56 11.37 2.61
CA ASN A 62 5.34 11.56 1.83
C ASN A 62 5.59 11.22 0.35
N LYS A 63 6.71 11.69 -0.22
CA LYS A 63 7.10 11.36 -1.60
C LYS A 63 7.27 9.84 -1.80
N VAL A 64 7.92 9.18 -0.85
CA VAL A 64 8.07 7.71 -0.84
C VAL A 64 6.70 7.02 -0.74
N THR A 65 5.81 7.51 0.12
CA THR A 65 4.44 6.96 0.27
C THR A 65 3.66 7.03 -1.03
N VAL A 66 3.67 8.20 -1.70
CA VAL A 66 3.00 8.39 -3.00
C VAL A 66 3.62 7.52 -4.08
N MET A 67 4.95 7.40 -4.12
CA MET A 67 5.65 6.52 -5.06
C MET A 67 5.27 5.06 -4.85
N LEU A 68 5.23 4.57 -3.60
CA LEU A 68 4.81 3.21 -3.28
C LEU A 68 3.33 2.96 -3.61
N ALA A 69 2.46 3.95 -3.39
CA ALA A 69 1.04 3.86 -3.75
C ALA A 69 0.84 3.73 -5.28
N LYS A 70 1.62 4.47 -6.08
CA LYS A 70 1.63 4.32 -7.54
C LYS A 70 2.22 2.98 -7.98
N TYR A 71 3.28 2.52 -7.33
CA TYR A 71 3.86 1.21 -7.61
C TYR A 71 2.89 0.06 -7.33
N ALA A 72 2.06 0.19 -6.28
CA ALA A 72 1.05 -0.78 -5.90
C ALA A 72 -0.01 -1.05 -6.97
N GLU A 73 -0.23 -0.12 -7.92
CA GLU A 73 -1.13 -0.33 -9.06
C GLU A 73 -0.64 -1.43 -10.00
N TYR A 74 0.67 -1.62 -10.06
CA TYR A 74 1.32 -2.64 -10.89
C TYR A 74 1.71 -3.87 -10.08
N SER A 75 2.18 -3.66 -8.85
CA SER A 75 2.73 -4.74 -8.04
C SER A 75 1.68 -5.52 -7.25
N ASN A 76 0.47 -4.98 -7.10
CA ASN A 76 -0.52 -5.36 -6.08
C ASN A 76 0.04 -5.22 -4.64
N ILE A 77 -0.80 -5.43 -3.63
CA ILE A 77 -0.47 -5.31 -2.19
C ILE A 77 -0.69 -6.66 -1.47
N GLY A 78 0.16 -6.98 -0.49
CA GLY A 78 -0.03 -8.16 0.37
C GLY A 78 0.41 -9.50 -0.26
N GLY A 79 -0.26 -10.57 0.16
CA GLY A 79 -0.02 -11.95 -0.29
C GLY A 79 -0.88 -12.36 -1.50
N ASN A 80 -0.53 -13.49 -2.14
CA ASN A 80 -1.27 -14.07 -3.29
C ASN A 80 -1.44 -13.11 -4.48
N LYS A 81 -0.50 -12.18 -4.67
CA LYS A 81 -0.55 -11.14 -5.72
C LYS A 81 -0.60 -11.70 -7.15
N THR A 82 0.09 -12.82 -7.39
CA THR A 82 0.09 -13.54 -8.67
C THR A 82 -1.25 -14.25 -8.95
N ALA A 83 -2.09 -14.44 -7.94
CA ALA A 83 -3.45 -14.95 -8.08
C ALA A 83 -4.49 -13.82 -8.22
N GLY A 84 -4.05 -12.58 -8.46
CA GLY A 84 -4.92 -11.41 -8.62
C GLY A 84 -5.44 -10.81 -7.31
N CYS A 85 -4.93 -11.24 -6.15
CA CYS A 85 -5.27 -10.62 -4.87
C CYS A 85 -4.51 -9.30 -4.66
N GLY A 86 -5.12 -8.39 -3.91
CA GLY A 86 -4.48 -7.14 -3.49
C GLY A 86 -4.30 -6.11 -4.59
N MET A 87 -5.04 -6.23 -5.70
CA MET A 87 -5.11 -5.17 -6.72
C MET A 87 -5.56 -3.87 -6.07
N ALA A 88 -4.80 -2.81 -6.30
CA ALA A 88 -5.05 -1.49 -5.75
C ALA A 88 -4.93 -0.44 -6.86
N ARG A 89 -5.57 0.71 -6.65
CA ARG A 89 -5.42 1.89 -7.52
C ARG A 89 -5.41 3.13 -6.66
N LEU A 90 -4.43 4.01 -6.87
CA LEU A 90 -4.41 5.33 -6.29
C LEU A 90 -5.45 6.19 -7.02
N LYS A 91 -6.37 6.80 -6.27
CA LYS A 91 -7.29 7.79 -6.81
C LYS A 91 -6.89 9.17 -6.32
N HIS A 92 -6.75 10.11 -7.24
CA HIS A 92 -6.69 11.53 -6.94
C HIS A 92 -8.12 12.08 -7.01
N TYR A 93 -8.59 12.66 -5.91
CA TYR A 93 -9.86 13.40 -5.85
C TYR A 93 -9.55 14.89 -5.72
#